data_AF-A0A842QIR9-F1
#
_entry.id   AF-A0A842QIR9-F1
#
_cell.length_a   1.000
_cell.length_b   1.000
_cell.length_c   1.000
_cell.angle_alpha   90.00
_cell.angle_beta   90.00
_cell.angle_gamma   90.00
#
_symmetry.space_group_name_H-M   'P 1'
#
loop_
_entity.id
_entity.type
_entity.pdbx_description
1 polymer ?
#
loop_
_entity_poly.entity_id
_entity_poly.type
_entity_poly.pdbx_seq_one_letter_code
_entity_poly.pdbx_strand_id
1 'polypeptide(L)'
;MFGLYSGRIGEKTPFYFHLKSRDLFAFPGIYETWNSEDGERTVYSVTFATTTPNKTVARIHDGMPVILSAEGEERWLNPATKFCNAVN
;
A
#
# COMPACT_ATOMS: atom_id res chain seq x y z
N MET A 1 2.16 -6.87 -7.91
CA MET A 1 1.40 -5.62 -7.97
C MET A 1 1.47 -5.06 -9.38
N PHE A 2 0.33 -4.75 -9.99
CA PHE A 2 0.25 -4.12 -11.30
C PHE A 2 0.23 -2.59 -11.12
N GLY A 3 1.17 -1.90 -11.75
CA GLY A 3 1.18 -0.45 -11.89
C GLY A 3 1.19 -0.07 -13.37
N LEU A 4 0.45 0.95 -13.77
CA LEU A 4 0.46 1.49 -15.14
C LEU A 4 1.24 2.81 -15.15
N TYR A 5 2.40 2.92 -15.82
CA TYR A 5 3.07 4.19 -16.27
C TYR A 5 4.50 3.90 -16.83
N SER A 6 5.17 4.59 -17.77
CA SER A 6 4.87 5.56 -18.86
C SER A 6 5.93 5.40 -19.97
N GLY A 7 5.50 5.38 -21.23
CA GLY A 7 6.10 6.10 -22.37
C GLY A 7 5.10 7.19 -22.84
N ARG A 8 5.47 8.04 -23.82
CA ARG A 8 4.68 9.14 -24.45
C ARG A 8 3.18 9.22 -24.08
N ILE A 9 2.64 10.42 -23.79
CA ILE A 9 1.19 10.66 -23.57
C ILE A 9 0.36 9.87 -24.61
N GLY A 10 -0.32 8.81 -24.15
CA GLY A 10 -1.06 7.86 -25.01
C GLY A 10 -0.61 6.39 -24.89
N GLU A 11 0.63 6.11 -24.48
CA GLU A 11 1.21 4.75 -24.39
C GLU A 11 1.66 4.43 -22.95
N LYS A 12 0.70 4.11 -22.07
CA LYS A 12 1.03 3.58 -20.73
C LYS A 12 1.31 2.09 -20.82
N THR A 13 2.58 1.70 -20.76
CA THR A 13 2.95 0.28 -20.61
C THR A 13 2.68 -0.20 -19.18
N PRO A 14 1.92 -1.29 -18.97
CA PRO A 14 1.75 -1.90 -17.66
C PRO A 14 3.06 -2.56 -17.19
N PHE A 15 3.39 -2.35 -15.91
CA PHE A 15 4.48 -3.04 -15.24
C PHE A 15 3.94 -3.92 -14.12
N TYR A 16 4.50 -5.12 -13.99
CA TYR A 16 4.21 -6.04 -12.91
C TYR A 16 5.43 -6.16 -12.00
N PHE A 17 5.28 -5.70 -10.76
CA PHE A 17 6.29 -5.83 -9.72
C PHE A 17 5.99 -7.01 -8.80
N HIS A 18 7.00 -7.80 -8.49
CA HIS A 18 6.93 -8.90 -7.54
C HIS A 18 8.24 -9.00 -6.74
N LEU A 19 8.18 -9.65 -5.57
CA LEU A 19 9.39 -10.02 -4.84
C LEU A 19 10.20 -11.01 -5.67
N LYS A 20 11.53 -10.93 -5.61
CA LYS A 20 12.41 -11.87 -6.31
C LYS A 20 12.12 -13.33 -5.94
N SER A 21 11.75 -13.58 -4.68
CA SER A 21 11.37 -14.90 -4.19
C SER A 21 10.00 -15.39 -4.68
N ARG A 22 9.15 -14.48 -5.19
CA ARG A 22 7.74 -14.72 -5.55
C ARG A 22 6.81 -15.07 -4.38
N ASP A 23 7.27 -14.85 -3.16
CA ASP A 23 6.42 -15.00 -1.99
C ASP A 23 5.37 -13.90 -1.90
N LEU A 24 4.36 -14.14 -1.06
CA LEU A 24 3.41 -13.11 -0.65
C LEU A 24 4.10 -12.07 0.24
N PHE A 25 3.54 -10.87 0.26
CA PHE A 25 3.99 -9.77 1.10
C PHE A 25 2.82 -8.87 1.46
N ALA A 26 2.93 -8.19 2.60
CA ALA A 26 1.88 -7.32 3.12
C ALA A 26 2.16 -5.83 2.90
N PHE A 27 1.06 -5.07 2.87
CA PHE A 27 1.06 -3.61 2.91
C PHE A 27 0.42 -3.14 4.22
N PRO A 28 0.92 -2.06 4.86
CA PRO A 28 0.26 -1.48 6.03
C PRO A 28 -1.00 -0.74 5.58
N GLY A 29 -2.13 -1.43 5.73
CA GLY A 29 -3.45 -0.92 5.39
C GLY A 29 -4.23 -0.43 6.61
N ILE A 30 -5.01 0.63 6.43
CA ILE A 30 -6.09 1.04 7.33
C ILE A 30 -7.41 0.81 6.61
N TYR A 31 -8.43 0.40 7.35
CA TYR A 31 -9.77 0.18 6.81
C TYR A 31 -10.81 0.90 7.65
N GLU A 32 -11.92 1.23 7.01
CA GLU A 32 -13.08 1.83 7.64
C GLU A 32 -14.35 1.22 7.07
N THR A 33 -15.35 1.08 7.93
CA THR A 33 -16.69 0.65 7.57
C THR A 33 -17.62 1.85 7.62
N TRP A 34 -18.23 2.18 6.49
CA TRP A 34 -19.28 3.18 6.38
C TRP A 34 -20.63 2.50 6.18
N ASN A 35 -21.67 2.96 6.89
CA ASN A 35 -23.04 2.49 6.70
C ASN A 35 -23.90 3.64 6.15
N SER A 36 -24.80 3.33 5.22
CA SER A 36 -25.79 4.30 4.74
C SER A 36 -26.78 4.66 5.84
N GLU A 37 -27.36 5.86 5.74
CA GLU A 37 -28.31 6.38 6.74
C GLU A 37 -29.58 5.52 6.85
N ASP A 38 -30.00 4.89 5.76
CA ASP A 38 -31.13 3.94 5.71
C ASP A 38 -30.77 2.54 6.25
N GLY A 39 -29.50 2.28 6.55
CA GLY A 39 -29.00 0.98 7.02
C GLY A 39 -28.96 -0.13 5.96
N GLU A 40 -29.29 0.16 4.71
CA GLU A 40 -29.36 -0.87 3.64
C GLU A 40 -28.00 -1.22 3.05
N ARG A 41 -26.98 -0.37 3.23
CA ARG A 41 -25.66 -0.54 2.63
C ARG A 41 -24.54 -0.38 3.65
N THR A 42 -23.63 -1.33 3.63
CA THR A 42 -22.36 -1.27 4.34
C THR A 42 -21.23 -1.29 3.32
N VAL A 43 -20.34 -0.29 3.39
CA VAL A 43 -19.16 -0.16 2.55
C VAL A 43 -17.93 -0.40 3.40
N TYR A 44 -17.14 -1.40 3.03
CA TYR A 44 -15.81 -1.63 3.58
C TYR A 44 -14.80 -0.97 2.66
N SER A 45 -14.13 0.06 3.15
CA SER A 45 -13.08 0.77 2.43
C SER A 45 -11.73 0.47 3.06
N VAL A 46 -10.69 0.38 2.24
CA VAL A 46 -9.32 0.16 2.69
C VAL A 46 -8.38 1.03 1.88
N THR A 47 -7.37 1.57 2.55
CA THR A 47 -6.25 2.27 1.91
C THR A 47 -4.94 1.80 2.55
N PHE A 48 -3.83 1.98 1.85
CA PHE A 48 -2.51 1.56 2.32
C PHE A 48 -1.50 2.68 2.15
N ALA A 49 -0.48 2.68 3.01
CA ALA A 49 0.55 3.71 2.96
C ALA A 49 1.45 3.54 1.73
N THR A 50 1.81 4.68 1.14
CA THR A 50 2.84 4.78 0.10
C THR A 50 4.08 5.47 0.65
N THR A 51 5.20 5.27 -0.01
CA THR A 51 6.50 5.80 0.36
C THR A 51 7.32 6.13 -0.90
N THR A 52 8.48 6.74 -0.69
CA THR A 52 9.45 7.00 -1.74
C THR A 52 9.88 5.70 -2.42
N PRO A 53 9.91 5.65 -3.75
CA PRO A 53 10.27 4.45 -4.48
C PRO A 53 11.74 4.08 -4.30
N ASN A 54 12.03 2.78 -4.35
CA ASN A 54 13.41 2.31 -4.48
C ASN A 54 13.98 2.61 -5.88
N LYS A 55 15.29 2.39 -6.08
CA LYS A 55 15.98 2.67 -7.35
C LYS A 55 15.34 2.00 -8.57
N THR A 56 14.71 0.83 -8.41
CA THR A 56 14.06 0.11 -9.51
C THR A 56 12.73 0.76 -9.88
N VAL A 57 11.89 1.04 -8.87
CA VAL A 57 10.55 1.62 -9.08
C VAL A 57 10.63 3.09 -9.49
N ALA A 58 11.62 3.84 -8.97
CA ALA A 58 11.79 5.27 -9.24
C ALA A 58 12.03 5.60 -10.72
N ARG A 59 12.45 4.61 -11.52
CA ARG A 59 12.60 4.76 -12.98
C ARG A 59 11.26 4.74 -13.72
N ILE A 60 10.20 4.31 -13.05
CA ILE A 60 8.89 4.00 -13.62
C ILE A 60 7.80 4.88 -12.97
N HIS A 61 7.87 5.13 -11.65
CA HIS A 61 6.85 5.85 -10.90
C HIS A 61 7.42 6.54 -9.64
N ASP A 62 6.82 7.66 -9.24
CA ASP A 62 7.27 8.52 -8.13
C ASP A 62 6.87 8.01 -6.74
N GLY A 63 6.10 6.92 -6.67
CA GLY A 63 5.60 6.33 -5.43
C GLY A 63 5.61 4.82 -5.45
N MET A 64 5.86 4.22 -4.29
CA MET A 64 5.83 2.78 -4.07
C MET A 64 5.01 2.49 -2.81
N PRO A 65 4.20 1.43 -2.75
CA PRO A 65 3.60 1.03 -1.49
C PRO A 65 4.68 0.64 -0.47
N VAL A 66 4.44 0.91 0.81
CA VAL A 66 5.28 0.37 1.88
C VAL A 66 5.11 -1.14 1.93
N ILE A 67 6.19 -1.91 1.77
CA ILE A 67 6.18 -3.37 1.91
C ILE A 67 6.65 -3.70 3.33
N LEU A 68 5.86 -4.47 4.09
CA LEU A 68 6.22 -4.92 5.43
C LEU A 68 7.15 -6.13 5.40
N SER A 69 8.04 -6.22 6.39
CA SER A 69 8.69 -7.48 6.76
C SER A 69 7.75 -8.31 7.65
N ALA A 70 8.05 -9.59 7.87
CA ALA A 70 7.28 -10.44 8.79
C ALA A 70 7.16 -9.83 10.20
N GLU A 71 8.26 -9.34 10.78
CA GLU A 71 8.23 -8.61 12.06
C GLU A 71 7.38 -7.33 11.98
N GLY A 72 7.44 -6.64 10.84
CA GLY A 72 6.63 -5.46 10.56
C GLY A 72 5.13 -5.77 10.51
N GLU A 73 4.74 -6.92 9.97
CA GLU A 73 3.35 -7.41 9.96
C GLU A 73 2.84 -7.65 11.37
N GLU A 74 3.60 -8.40 12.18
CA GLU A 74 3.26 -8.67 13.58
C GLU A 74 3.12 -7.37 14.37
N ARG A 75 4.07 -6.45 14.20
CA ARG A 75 4.04 -5.15 14.87
C ARG A 75 2.88 -4.27 14.40
N TRP A 76 2.56 -4.27 13.10
CA TRP A 76 1.48 -3.48 12.52
C TRP A 76 0.12 -3.92 13.03
N LEU A 77 -0.11 -5.23 13.16
CA LEU A 77 -1.39 -5.80 13.60
C LEU A 77 -1.54 -5.80 15.13
N ASN A 78 -0.46 -5.60 15.89
CA ASN A 78 -0.50 -5.61 17.35
C ASN A 78 -1.15 -4.33 17.92
N PRO A 79 -2.32 -4.41 18.60
CA PRO A 79 -3.00 -3.24 19.16
C PRO A 79 -2.24 -2.56 20.31
N ALA A 80 -1.29 -3.26 20.95
CA ALA A 80 -0.45 -2.70 22.00
C ALA A 80 0.75 -1.92 21.44
N THR A 81 1.02 -2.00 20.13
CA THR A 81 2.09 -1.23 19.49
C THR A 81 1.85 0.26 19.68
N LYS A 82 2.78 0.92 20.37
CA LYS A 82 2.82 2.38 20.47
C LYS A 82 3.66 2.90 19.30
N PHE A 83 3.04 3.67 18.44
CA PHE A 83 3.78 4.57 17.56
C PHE A 83 4.18 5.77 18.42
N CYS A 84 5.48 5.98 18.62
CA CYS A 84 5.96 7.15 19.34
C CYS A 84 5.56 8.41 18.56
N ASN A 85 4.96 9.38 19.27
CA ASN A 85 4.45 10.62 18.70
C ASN A 85 5.52 11.32 17.85
N ALA A 86 5.13 11.73 16.65
CA ALA A 86 5.90 12.71 15.90
C ALA A 86 6.09 13.95 16.79
N VAL A 87 7.37 14.29 16.99
CA VAL A 87 7.83 15.56 17.56
C VAL A 87 7.05 16.74 16.96
N ASN A 88 6.63 17.66 17.84
CA ASN A 88 6.04 18.97 17.50
C ASN A 88 6.97 19.79 16.60
#